data_AF-A0A3S1LI19-F1
#
_entry.id   AF-A0A3S1LI19-F1
#
_cell.length_a   1.000
_cell.length_b   1.000
_cell.length_c   1.000
_cell.angle_alpha   90.00
_cell.angle_beta   90.00
_cell.angle_gamma   90.00
#
_symmetry.space_group_name_H-M   'P 1'
#
loop_
_entity.id
_entity.type
_entity.pdbx_description
1 polymer ?
#
loop_
_entity_poly.entity_id
_entity_poly.type
_entity_poly.pdbx_seq_one_letter_code
_entity_poly.pdbx_strand_id
1 'polypeptide(L)'
;MHGAISGCRRHRPASATCRWRRWQSTPLLVGAGLFKLHATSLDADGNPLKITKYNFHALRHTAASLFIEQKLSPKRVQTIMGHSSITVTFDTYGHLFEDDAADQTAVAEIEARLLS
;
A
#
# COMPACT_ATOMS: atom_id res chain seq x y z
N MET A 1 -34.90 -15.27 1.48
CA MET A 1 -34.09 -16.01 2.47
C MET A 1 -32.63 -15.66 2.24
N HIS A 2 -32.01 -15.00 3.24
CA HIS A 2 -30.56 -14.78 3.49
C HIS A 2 -29.69 -14.09 2.39
N GLY A 3 -28.91 -13.03 2.63
CA GLY A 3 -28.31 -12.61 3.90
C GLY A 3 -27.84 -11.13 3.94
N ALA A 4 -28.28 -10.47 5.02
CA ALA A 4 -27.54 -9.61 5.94
C ALA A 4 -26.46 -8.65 5.40
N ILE A 5 -26.90 -7.41 5.17
CA ILE A 5 -26.10 -6.19 5.28
C ILE A 5 -25.80 -5.97 6.79
N SER A 6 -24.76 -6.61 7.31
CA SER A 6 -24.39 -6.52 8.73
C SER A 6 -23.45 -5.34 8.97
N GLY A 7 -24.02 -4.25 9.48
CA GLY A 7 -23.36 -3.00 9.87
C GLY A 7 -22.14 -3.16 10.77
N CYS A 8 -21.13 -2.33 10.48
CA CYS A 8 -19.96 -2.16 11.33
C CYS A 8 -20.37 -1.37 12.60
N ARG A 9 -20.64 -2.12 13.67
CA ARG A 9 -21.05 -1.63 15.00
C ARG A 9 -19.94 -0.75 15.61
N ARG A 10 -20.29 0.47 16.05
CA ARG A 10 -19.42 1.58 16.51
C ARG A 10 -18.45 1.31 17.69
N HIS A 11 -18.34 0.08 18.20
CA HIS A 11 -17.61 -0.22 19.44
C HIS A 11 -16.71 -1.46 19.33
N ARG A 12 -15.68 -1.41 18.47
CA ARG A 12 -14.51 -2.30 18.58
C ARG A 12 -13.22 -1.46 18.62
N PRO A 13 -12.25 -1.78 19.49
CA PRO A 13 -10.95 -1.12 19.48
C PRO A 13 -10.31 -1.34 18.11
N ALA A 14 -9.80 -0.24 17.54
CA ALA A 14 -9.33 -0.15 16.16
C ALA A 14 -8.18 -1.14 15.89
N SER A 15 -8.49 -2.27 15.24
CA SER A 15 -7.47 -3.02 14.51
C SER A 15 -6.88 -2.13 13.42
N ALA A 16 -5.58 -2.27 13.14
CA ALA A 16 -4.83 -1.42 12.19
C ALA A 16 -5.50 -1.28 10.80
N THR A 17 -6.31 -2.25 10.40
CA THR A 17 -7.15 -2.24 9.19
C THR A 17 -8.24 -1.17 9.17
N CYS A 18 -8.77 -0.73 10.32
CA CYS A 18 -9.81 0.33 10.37
C CYS A 18 -9.27 1.76 10.22
N ARG A 19 -7.97 1.98 10.42
CA ARG A 19 -7.37 3.33 10.39
C ARG A 19 -7.30 3.91 8.97
N TRP A 20 -7.10 3.04 7.97
CA TRP A 20 -7.00 3.42 6.55
C TRP A 20 -8.35 3.63 5.87
N ARG A 21 -9.39 2.90 6.28
CA ARG A 21 -10.74 3.04 5.69
C ARG A 21 -11.38 4.39 6.03
N ARG A 22 -10.99 5.03 7.15
CA ARG A 22 -11.40 6.40 7.52
C ARG A 22 -10.87 7.47 6.55
N TRP A 23 -9.73 7.26 5.90
CA TRP A 23 -9.21 8.16 4.85
C TRP A 23 -9.89 7.96 3.48
N GLN A 24 -10.63 6.85 3.31
CA GLN A 24 -11.35 6.53 2.07
C GLN A 24 -12.80 7.03 2.07
N SER A 25 -13.12 8.05 2.88
CA SER A 25 -14.42 8.69 2.82
C SER A 25 -14.55 9.45 1.51
N THR A 26 -15.12 8.74 0.53
CA THR A 26 -15.63 9.22 -0.76
C THR A 26 -16.04 10.70 -0.81
N PRO A 27 -16.89 11.23 0.10
CA PRO A 27 -17.32 12.62 0.01
C PRO A 27 -16.17 13.63 0.09
N LEU A 28 -15.16 13.39 0.93
CA LEU A 28 -13.98 14.25 1.02
C LEU A 28 -13.14 14.20 -0.27
N LEU A 29 -13.08 13.02 -0.87
CA LEU A 29 -12.26 12.75 -2.03
C LEU A 29 -12.85 13.31 -3.33
N VAL A 30 -14.19 13.31 -3.43
CA VAL A 30 -14.93 14.02 -4.48
C VAL A 30 -14.83 15.53 -4.26
N GLY A 31 -14.96 16.02 -3.02
CA GLY A 31 -14.79 17.44 -2.68
C GLY A 31 -13.39 17.98 -2.94
N ALA A 32 -12.34 17.17 -2.75
CA ALA A 32 -10.95 17.50 -3.05
C ALA A 32 -10.58 17.34 -4.54
N GLY A 33 -11.52 16.93 -5.41
CA GLY A 33 -11.30 16.76 -6.85
C GLY A 33 -10.42 15.56 -7.24
N LEU A 34 -10.06 14.70 -6.29
CA LEU A 34 -9.25 13.48 -6.54
C LEU A 34 -10.07 12.38 -7.24
N PHE A 35 -11.39 12.43 -7.11
CA PHE A 35 -12.32 11.47 -7.71
C PHE A 35 -13.41 12.22 -8.46
N LYS A 36 -13.77 11.73 -9.65
CA LYS A 36 -14.94 12.21 -10.38
C LYS A 36 -16.03 11.16 -10.30
N LEU A 37 -17.27 11.57 -10.08
CA LEU A 37 -18.41 10.69 -10.26
C LEU A 37 -18.74 10.64 -11.76
N HIS A 38 -18.92 9.45 -12.30
CA HIS A 38 -19.43 9.29 -13.64
C HIS A 38 -20.88 9.76 -13.66
N ALA A 39 -21.22 10.62 -14.61
CA ALA A 39 -22.56 11.22 -14.68
C ALA A 39 -23.66 10.18 -14.98
N THR A 40 -23.33 9.14 -15.73
CA THR A 40 -24.30 8.23 -16.35
C THR A 40 -24.16 6.75 -16.00
N SER A 41 -23.10 6.32 -15.33
CA SER A 41 -22.83 4.89 -15.11
C SER A 41 -22.83 4.62 -13.62
N LEU A 42 -23.49 3.51 -13.24
CA LEU A 42 -23.76 3.14 -11.85
C LEU A 42 -22.95 1.90 -11.48
N ASP A 43 -22.59 1.79 -10.20
CA ASP A 43 -21.98 0.59 -9.64
C ASP A 43 -23.02 -0.52 -9.43
N ALA A 44 -22.58 -1.70 -8.99
CA ALA A 44 -23.44 -2.85 -8.73
C ALA A 44 -24.53 -2.57 -7.67
N ASP A 45 -24.35 -1.52 -6.87
CA ASP A 45 -25.25 -1.10 -5.79
C ASP A 45 -26.15 0.08 -6.21
N GLY A 46 -26.08 0.53 -7.48
CA GLY A 46 -26.92 1.61 -8.03
C GLY A 46 -26.41 3.03 -7.73
N ASN A 47 -25.19 3.20 -7.23
CA ASN A 47 -24.59 4.51 -6.98
C ASN A 47 -23.77 4.99 -8.19
N PRO A 48 -23.62 6.32 -8.41
CA PRO A 48 -22.75 6.85 -9.46
C PRO A 48 -21.33 6.31 -9.35
N LEU A 49 -20.83 5.72 -10.44
CA LEU A 49 -19.49 5.14 -10.50
C LEU A 49 -18.44 6.18 -10.17
N LYS A 50 -17.52 5.84 -9.26
CA LYS A 50 -16.34 6.67 -9.02
C LYS A 50 -15.28 6.39 -10.07
N ILE A 51 -15.07 7.37 -10.94
CA ILE A 51 -13.92 7.42 -11.82
C ILE A 51 -12.74 7.97 -11.02
N THR A 52 -11.81 7.08 -10.72
CA THR A 52 -10.55 7.37 -10.04
C THR A 52 -9.47 7.30 -11.11
N LYS A 53 -8.69 8.38 -11.35
CA LYS A 53 -7.53 8.27 -12.25
C LYS A 53 -6.49 7.31 -11.66
N TYR A 54 -6.34 7.33 -10.33
CA TYR A 54 -5.56 6.38 -9.56
C TYR A 54 -6.30 6.11 -8.24
N ASN A 55 -6.30 4.85 -7.80
CA ASN A 55 -6.86 4.49 -6.49
C ASN A 55 -5.79 4.70 -5.39
N PHE A 56 -6.20 4.87 -4.13
CA PHE A 56 -5.27 5.07 -3.02
C PHE A 56 -4.31 3.90 -2.80
N HIS A 57 -4.73 2.69 -3.18
CA HIS A 57 -3.88 1.51 -3.09
C HIS A 57 -2.73 1.58 -4.10
N ALA A 58 -2.98 2.09 -5.31
CA ALA A 58 -1.97 2.34 -6.33
C ALA A 58 -0.98 3.42 -5.88
N LEU A 59 -1.47 4.53 -5.32
CA LEU A 59 -0.59 5.57 -4.76
C LEU A 59 0.28 5.03 -3.62
N ARG A 60 -0.29 4.16 -2.79
CA ARG A 60 0.43 3.48 -1.71
C ARG A 60 1.53 2.55 -2.27
N HIS A 61 1.27 1.85 -3.37
CA HIS A 61 2.29 1.04 -4.06
C HIS A 61 3.38 1.92 -4.66
N THR A 62 3.04 3.01 -5.32
CA THR A 62 4.02 3.96 -5.88
C THR A 62 4.94 4.52 -4.79
N ALA A 63 4.39 4.90 -3.64
CA ALA A 63 5.19 5.37 -2.52
C ALA A 63 6.17 4.30 -2.00
N ALA A 64 5.73 3.05 -1.91
CA ALA A 64 6.60 1.95 -1.51
C ALA A 64 7.75 1.72 -2.51
N SER A 65 7.47 1.71 -3.82
CA SER A 65 8.49 1.58 -4.85
C SER A 65 9.55 2.70 -4.76
N LEU A 66 9.13 3.94 -4.55
CA LEU A 66 10.06 5.08 -4.40
C LEU A 66 10.95 4.96 -3.15
N PHE A 67 10.44 4.43 -2.05
CA PHE A 67 11.28 4.19 -0.87
C PHE A 67 12.32 3.10 -1.10
N ILE A 68 11.98 2.07 -1.89
CA ILE A 68 12.89 0.98 -2.20
C ILE A 68 13.98 1.46 -3.16
N GLU A 69 13.62 2.27 -4.15
CA GLU A 69 14.57 2.92 -5.06
C GLU A 69 15.60 3.79 -4.31
N GLN A 70 15.18 4.45 -3.22
CA GLN A 70 16.07 5.20 -2.32
C GLN A 70 16.91 4.31 -1.38
N LYS A 71 16.93 2.99 -1.60
CA LYS A 71 17.66 1.99 -0.81
C LYS A 71 17.27 1.99 0.68
N LEU A 72 16.02 2.30 1.02
CA LEU A 72 15.55 2.14 2.39
C LEU A 72 15.44 0.66 2.74
N SER A 73 15.83 0.31 3.96
CA SER A 73 15.70 -1.08 4.41
C SER A 73 14.23 -1.54 4.45
N PRO A 74 13.94 -2.81 4.12
CA PRO A 74 12.58 -3.37 4.13
C PRO A 74 11.85 -3.15 5.46
N LYS A 75 12.61 -3.14 6.57
CA LYS A 75 12.07 -2.87 7.91
C LYS A 75 11.61 -1.42 8.09
N ARG A 76 12.33 -0.45 7.53
CA ARG A 76 11.93 0.96 7.53
C ARG A 76 10.70 1.17 6.66
N VAL A 77 10.67 0.56 5.48
CA VAL A 77 9.49 0.57 4.60
C VAL A 77 8.29 -0.05 5.32
N GLN A 78 8.46 -1.17 6.02
CA GLN A 78 7.41 -1.79 6.84
C GLN A 78 6.82 -0.80 7.87
N THR A 79 7.68 -0.09 8.61
CA THR A 79 7.25 0.88 9.64
C THR A 79 6.53 2.08 9.04
N ILE A 80 7.06 2.67 7.96
CA ILE A 80 6.46 3.82 7.28
C ILE A 80 5.09 3.45 6.69
N MET A 81 4.99 2.26 6.08
CA MET A 81 3.75 1.77 5.50
C MET A 81 2.78 1.26 6.57
N GLY A 82 3.26 0.88 7.75
CA GLY A 82 2.45 0.29 8.81
C GLY A 82 1.97 -1.13 8.50
N HIS A 83 2.82 -1.93 7.84
CA HIS A 83 2.53 -3.35 7.60
C HIS A 83 2.72 -4.16 8.90
N SER A 84 1.75 -5.01 9.23
CA SER A 84 1.79 -5.86 10.43
C SER A 84 2.92 -6.87 10.41
N SER A 85 3.30 -7.35 9.22
CA SER A 85 4.42 -8.25 9.01
C SER A 85 5.33 -7.72 7.89
N ILE A 86 6.61 -8.06 7.98
CA ILE A 86 7.59 -7.81 6.93
C ILE A 86 7.34 -8.68 5.69
N THR A 87 6.71 -9.85 5.87
CA THR A 87 6.30 -10.77 4.80
C THR A 87 5.45 -10.05 3.75
N VAL A 88 4.53 -9.18 4.19
CA VAL A 88 3.70 -8.38 3.26
C VAL A 88 4.54 -7.49 2.35
N THR A 89 5.61 -6.92 2.88
CA THR A 89 6.55 -6.08 2.12
C THR A 89 7.37 -6.93 1.15
N PHE A 90 7.89 -8.08 1.59
CA PHE A 90 8.71 -8.96 0.75
C PHE A 90 7.90 -9.68 -0.34
N ASP A 91 6.70 -10.18 -0.04
CA ASP A 91 5.85 -10.82 -1.03
C ASP A 91 5.47 -9.86 -2.17
N THR A 92 5.31 -8.57 -1.85
CA THR A 92 4.89 -7.55 -2.82
C THR A 92 6.07 -6.93 -3.56
N TYR A 93 7.17 -6.65 -2.86
CA TYR A 93 8.28 -5.85 -3.38
C TYR A 93 9.64 -6.55 -3.34
N GLY A 94 9.71 -7.83 -3.00
CA GLY A 94 10.96 -8.59 -2.89
C GLY A 94 11.86 -8.43 -4.11
N HIS A 95 11.25 -8.48 -5.30
CA HIS A 95 11.92 -8.30 -6.58
C HIS A 95 12.59 -6.92 -6.79
N LEU A 96 12.18 -5.89 -6.03
CA LEU A 96 12.80 -4.57 -6.10
C LEU A 96 14.05 -4.47 -5.21
N PHE A 97 14.29 -5.47 -4.36
CA PHE A 97 15.48 -5.55 -3.50
C PHE A 97 16.56 -6.46 -4.08
N GLU A 98 16.29 -7.18 -5.16
CA GLU A 98 17.25 -8.06 -5.83
C GLU A 98 18.18 -7.20 -6.71
N ASP A 99 19.47 -7.16 -6.36
CA ASP A 99 20.53 -6.51 -7.14
C ASP A 99 21.80 -7.38 -7.06
N ASP A 100 21.83 -8.43 -7.91
CA ASP A 100 22.91 -9.42 -7.94
C ASP A 100 24.30 -8.78 -8.10
N ALA A 101 24.39 -7.68 -8.85
CA ALA A 101 25.65 -6.99 -9.09
C ALA A 101 26.15 -6.25 -7.83
N ALA A 102 25.24 -5.58 -7.11
CA ALA A 102 25.56 -4.97 -5.83
C ALA A 102 25.93 -6.02 -4.78
N ASP A 103 25.23 -7.15 -4.75
CA ASP A 103 25.50 -8.25 -3.82
C ASP A 103 26.88 -8.87 -4.05
N GLN A 104 27.27 -9.13 -5.30
CA GLN A 104 28.61 -9.64 -5.60
C GLN A 104 29.71 -8.65 -5.22
N THR A 105 29.48 -7.36 -5.45
CA THR A 105 30.44 -6.31 -5.06
C THR A 105 30.60 -6.27 -3.53
N ALA A 106 29.50 -6.33 -2.78
CA ALA A 106 29.53 -6.35 -1.33
C ALA A 106 30.27 -7.57 -0.77
N VAL A 107 30.06 -8.76 -1.35
CA VAL A 107 30.79 -9.98 -0.97
C VAL A 107 32.29 -9.81 -1.23
N ALA A 108 32.69 -9.33 -2.42
CA ALA A 108 34.09 -9.12 -2.75
C ALA A 108 34.78 -8.11 -1.82
N GLU A 109 34.08 -7.03 -1.43
CA GLU A 109 34.59 -6.06 -0.46
C GLU A 109 34.77 -6.67 0.94
N ILE A 110 33.83 -7.51 1.38
CA ILE A 110 33.92 -8.24 2.65
C ILE A 110 35.11 -9.21 2.62
N GLU A 111 35.27 -9.98 1.54
CA GLU A 111 36.38 -10.90 1.34
C GLU A 111 37.72 -10.17 1.38
N ALA A 112 37.84 -9.06 0.65
CA ALA A 112 39.04 -8.23 0.65
C ALA A 112 39.40 -7.70 2.04
N ARG A 113 38.39 -7.31 2.85
CA ARG A 113 38.58 -6.82 4.23
C ARG A 113 38.94 -7.93 5.21
N LEU A 114 38.48 -9.16 4.99
CA LEU A 114 38.76 -10.31 5.85
C LEU A 114 40.13 -10.94 5.58
N LEU A 115 40.60 -10.89 4.33
CA LEU A 115 41.84 -11.49 3.87
C LEU A 115 43.04 -10.52 3.80
N SER A 116 42.82 -9.23 4.10
CA SER A 116 43.86 -8.22 4.28
C SER A 116 44.48 -8.27 5.67
#